data_AF-A0A6V7I0H0-F1
#
_entry.id   AF-A0A6V7I0H0-F1
#
_cell.length_a   1.000
_cell.length_b   1.000
_cell.length_c   1.000
_cell.angle_alpha   90.00
_cell.angle_beta   90.00
_cell.angle_gamma   90.00
#
_symmetry.space_group_name_H-M   'P 1'
#
loop_
_entity.id
_entity.type
_entity.pdbx_description
1 polymer ?
#
loop_
_entity_poly.entity_id
_entity_poly.type
_entity_poly.pdbx_seq_one_letter_code
_entity_poly.pdbx_strand_id
1 'polypeptide(L)' 'VRMLDGDVTDAVEARSLSLNSQHIDIYSASWGPDDDGKTVDGPGELATRAFIEGVTK' A
#
# COMPACT_ATOMS: atom_id res chain seq x y z
N VAL A 1 -10.18 2.36 -2.37
CA VAL A 1 -9.60 1.67 -3.55
C VAL A 1 -9.89 0.19 -3.44
N ARG A 2 -10.45 -0.47 -4.47
CA ARG A 2 -10.69 -1.93 -4.45
C ARG A 2 -9.48 -2.63 -5.04
N MET A 3 -8.62 -3.17 -4.17
CA MET A 3 -7.35 -3.78 -4.58
C MET A 3 -7.09 -5.16 -3.96
N LEU A 4 -7.88 -5.56 -2.95
CA LEU A 4 -7.77 -6.83 -2.23
C LEU A 4 -8.62 -7.97 -2.84
N ASP A 5 -9.38 -7.68 -3.89
CA ASP A 5 -10.27 -8.67 -4.54
C ASP A 5 -9.54 -9.35 -5.71
N GLY A 6 -8.39 -9.97 -5.40
CA GLY A 6 -7.48 -10.59 -6.35
C GLY A 6 -6.05 -10.66 -5.82
N ASP A 7 -5.10 -11.04 -6.68
CA ASP A 7 -3.69 -11.12 -6.31
C ASP A 7 -3.14 -9.73 -5.94
N VAL A 8 -2.76 -9.58 -4.67
CA VAL A 8 -2.16 -8.35 -4.12
C VAL A 8 -0.65 -8.44 -4.32
N THR A 9 -0.15 -7.69 -5.30
CA THR A 9 1.29 -7.58 -5.60
C THR A 9 1.82 -6.22 -5.14
N ASP A 10 3.13 -6.09 -4.97
CA ASP A 10 3.79 -4.81 -4.64
C ASP A 10 3.36 -3.67 -5.59
N ALA A 11 3.16 -3.97 -6.89
CA ALA A 11 2.67 -2.99 -7.86
C ALA A 11 1.19 -2.61 -7.66
N VAL A 12 0.36 -3.49 -7.12
CA VAL A 12 -1.04 -3.21 -6.78
C VAL A 12 -1.13 -2.35 -5.51
N GLU A 13 -0.32 -2.67 -4.51
CA GLU A 13 -0.18 -1.85 -3.29
C GLU A 13 0.29 -0.45 -3.62
N ALA A 14 1.40 -0.31 -4.36
CA ALA A 14 1.97 0.97 -4.76
C ALA A 14 0.96 1.85 -5.51
N ARG A 15 0.25 1.27 -6.51
CA ARG A 15 -0.78 1.98 -7.27
C ARG A 15 -1.96 2.42 -6.41
N SER A 16 -2.31 1.64 -5.40
CA SER A 16 -3.39 1.96 -4.48
C SER A 16 -3.02 3.09 -3.54
N LEU A 17 -1.77 3.10 -3.05
CA LEU A 17 -1.22 4.13 -2.17
C LEU A 17 -0.96 5.46 -2.91
N SER A 18 -0.67 5.41 -4.22
CA SER A 18 -0.40 6.60 -5.03
C SER A 18 -1.65 7.17 -5.74
N LEU A 19 -2.84 6.64 -5.48
CA LEU A 19 -4.04 6.99 -6.24
C LEU A 19 -4.47 8.44 -5.97
N ASN A 20 -4.29 9.34 -6.93
CA ASN A 20 -4.77 10.73 -6.83
C ASN A 20 -4.29 11.43 -5.54
N SER A 21 -3.00 11.31 -5.19
CA SER A 21 -2.41 11.88 -3.98
C SER A 21 -2.56 13.41 -3.84
N GLN A 22 -2.76 14.13 -4.94
CA GLN A 22 -3.02 15.58 -4.93
C GLN A 22 -4.49 15.94 -4.63
N HIS A 23 -5.36 14.94 -4.50
CA HIS A 23 -6.79 15.11 -4.23
C HIS A 23 -7.26 14.34 -2.99
N ILE A 24 -6.68 13.17 -2.72
CA ILE A 24 -7.02 12.34 -1.56
C ILE A 24 -6.10 12.71 -0.41
N ASP A 25 -6.68 13.31 0.64
CA ASP A 25 -5.94 13.74 1.82
C ASP A 25 -5.60 12.59 2.78
N ILE A 26 -6.50 11.59 2.89
CA ILE A 26 -6.38 10.51 3.87
C ILE A 26 -6.68 9.17 3.22
N TYR A 27 -5.77 8.22 3.44
CA TYR A 27 -5.94 6.81 3.12
C TYR A 27 -6.11 6.03 4.43
N SER A 28 -7.05 5.08 4.43
CA SER A 28 -7.24 4.14 5.53
C SER A 28 -7.12 2.71 5.00
N ALA A 29 -6.17 1.97 5.55
CA ALA A 29 -5.80 0.63 5.13
C ALA A 29 -5.62 -0.25 6.38
N SER A 30 -6.13 -1.48 6.33
CA SER A 30 -5.99 -2.49 7.38
C SER A 30 -5.68 -3.86 6.79
N TRP A 31 -4.89 -3.84 5.71
CA TRP A 31 -4.30 -5.01 5.08
C TRP A 31 -2.80 -5.02 5.40
N GLY A 32 -2.17 -6.18 5.24
CA GLY A 32 -0.77 -6.40 5.59
C GLY A 32 -0.44 -7.89 5.55
N PRO A 33 0.70 -8.30 6.12
CA PRO A 33 1.06 -9.71 6.26
C PRO A 33 0.04 -10.48 7.10
N ASP A 34 0.12 -11.82 7.06
CA ASP A 34 -0.76 -12.68 7.84
C ASP A 34 -0.59 -12.45 9.36
N ASP A 35 -1.70 -12.23 10.08
CA ASP A 35 -1.76 -12.04 11.54
C ASP A 35 -1.62 -13.38 12.32
N ASP A 36 -0.69 -14.23 11.92
CA ASP A 36 -0.51 -15.59 12.45
C ASP A 36 0.55 -15.69 13.58
N GLY A 37 1.17 -14.58 13.93
CA GLY A 37 2.20 -14.49 14.96
C GLY A 37 3.55 -15.11 14.59
N LYS A 38 3.75 -15.51 13.33
CA LYS A 38 5.00 -16.08 12.80
C LYS A 38 5.50 -15.36 11.55
N THR A 39 4.62 -14.67 10.83
CA THR A 39 4.95 -13.95 9.61
C THR A 39 5.58 -12.60 9.94
N VAL A 40 6.71 -12.32 9.29
CA VAL A 40 7.41 -11.03 9.35
C VAL A 40 7.62 -10.58 7.92
N ASP A 41 6.85 -9.59 7.49
CA ASP A 41 6.92 -9.03 6.15
C ASP A 41 6.51 -7.54 6.16
N GLY A 42 6.70 -6.86 5.04
CA GLY A 42 6.42 -5.43 4.89
C GLY A 42 6.28 -5.00 3.43
N PRO A 43 6.15 -3.69 3.16
CA PRO A 43 5.97 -3.19 1.81
C PRO A 43 7.18 -3.53 0.94
N GLY A 44 6.92 -3.93 -0.30
CA GLY A 44 7.95 -4.10 -1.33
C GLY A 44 8.57 -2.75 -1.76
N GLU A 45 9.45 -2.79 -2.76
CA GLU A 45 10.17 -1.59 -3.21
C GLU A 45 9.21 -0.52 -3.77
N LEU A 46 8.20 -0.92 -4.54
CA LEU A 46 7.26 0.04 -5.14
C LEU A 46 6.31 0.61 -4.09
N ALA A 47 5.77 -0.21 -3.20
CA ALA A 47 4.91 0.24 -2.12
C ALA A 47 5.66 1.18 -1.17
N THR A 48 6.92 0.88 -0.85
CA THR A 48 7.79 1.75 -0.06
C THR A 48 8.02 3.10 -0.73
N ARG A 49 8.31 3.11 -2.05
CA ARG A 49 8.44 4.36 -2.81
C ARG A 49 7.15 5.16 -2.82
N ALA A 50 5.99 4.51 -2.95
CA ALA A 50 4.69 5.19 -2.90
C ALA A 50 4.44 5.90 -1.56
N PHE A 51 4.85 5.29 -0.43
CA PHE A 51 4.81 5.96 0.87
C PHE A 51 5.70 7.20 0.92
N ILE A 52 6.96 7.10 0.47
CA ILE A 52 7.91 8.22 0.47
C ILE A 52 7.37 9.37 -0.39
N GLU A 53 6.85 9.06 -1.58
CA GLU A 53 6.26 10.08 -2.46
C GLU A 53 5.00 10.70 -1.86
N GLY A 54 4.15 9.93 -1.17
CA GLY A 54 2.93 10.43 -0.55
C GLY A 54 3.14 11.39 0.60
N VAL A 55 4.33 11.42 1.23
CA VAL A 55 4.66 12.35 2.31
C VAL A 55 5.58 13.50 1.88
N THR A 56 6.18 13.42 0.69
CA THR A 56 7.15 14.42 0.19
C THR A 56 6.62 15.31 -0.92
N LYS A 57 5.55 14.91 -1.62
CA LYS A 57 4.88 15.70 -2.68
C LYS A 57 3.60 16.35 -2.16
#